data_AF-A0A482RA73-F1
#
_entry.id   AF-A0A482RA73-F1
#
_cell.length_a   1.000
_cell.length_b   1.000
_cell.length_c   1.000
_cell.angle_alpha   90.00
_cell.angle_beta   90.00
_cell.angle_gamma   90.00
#
_symmetry.space_group_name_H-M   'P 1'
#
loop_
_entity.id
_entity.type
_entity.pdbx_description
1 polymer ?
#
loop_
_entity_poly.entity_id
_entity_poly.type
_entity_poly.pdbx_seq_one_letter_code
_entity_poly.pdbx_strand_id
1 'polypeptide(L)'
;SQQQLAALVASPYARAPRRPDAERVLVDFGSPNMGKELHVGHLRSSVVGDTIARLLEFLGHDVTRLSHVGDAGLPIAIVLAEYFMRAFGSIPRGASDAQLRTMLDAADAAWMRDADAASLLPSAHELSSVYESAKRQMDTAGKAAAGVPSALADAHAAARATHFAADAQQLLRDLQAVLAGSALPEGASPAYAGFLKHAWTQLCAASRAGYEPLFQRLGVQVTEAGESTYADGLASVVEELQRSGVATLSDGALVLFVDGADKSPLLIRKADGGFLYATTDLVCLRRRLEGGFTRIVYITDQSQAVHFRQVFAAARMAGWITPDGRNALSRDRLPVSLEHAYFGVVTGEGGRKLSSRDGTPHTLASLLAEGDAAATRACLGAPDATAAAAAAATANAGSEATSDAAAAAAAATG
;
A
#
# COMPACT_ATOMS: atom_id res chain seq x y z
N SER A 1 -38.19 0.82 -7.60
CA SER A 1 -39.14 -0.10 -8.26
C SER A 1 -38.49 -1.47 -8.44
N GLN A 2 -39.25 -2.56 -8.66
CA GLN A 2 -38.69 -3.89 -8.94
C GLN A 2 -37.76 -3.91 -10.16
N GLN A 3 -38.00 -3.06 -11.17
CA GLN A 3 -37.09 -2.87 -12.31
C GLN A 3 -35.74 -2.26 -11.93
N GLN A 4 -35.70 -1.29 -11.02
CA GLN A 4 -34.44 -0.74 -10.51
C GLN A 4 -33.66 -1.79 -9.71
N LEU A 5 -34.37 -2.63 -8.94
CA LEU A 5 -33.75 -3.73 -8.20
C LEU A 5 -33.19 -4.80 -9.16
N ALA A 6 -33.92 -5.16 -10.21
CA ALA A 6 -33.45 -6.10 -11.24
C ALA A 6 -32.24 -5.56 -12.00
N ALA A 7 -32.20 -4.26 -12.33
CA ALA A 7 -31.06 -3.61 -12.95
C ALA A 7 -29.83 -3.55 -12.01
N LEU A 8 -30.07 -3.39 -10.70
CA LEU A 8 -29.03 -3.43 -9.66
C LEU A 8 -28.43 -4.83 -9.48
N VAL A 9 -29.22 -5.89 -9.64
CA VAL A 9 -28.76 -7.27 -9.49
C VAL A 9 -28.09 -7.79 -10.77
N ALA A 10 -28.39 -7.19 -11.93
CA ALA A 10 -27.87 -7.63 -13.22
C ALA A 10 -26.39 -7.29 -13.48
N SER A 11 -25.77 -6.42 -12.67
CA SER A 11 -24.33 -6.11 -12.79
C SER A 11 -23.67 -6.09 -11.41
N PRO A 12 -22.51 -6.75 -11.23
CA PRO A 12 -21.74 -6.70 -9.97
C PRO A 12 -21.16 -5.30 -9.68
N TYR A 13 -21.36 -4.34 -10.59
CA TYR A 13 -20.96 -2.93 -10.45
C TYR A 13 -22.16 -1.97 -10.50
N ALA A 14 -23.39 -2.47 -10.46
CA ALA A 14 -24.55 -1.59 -10.46
C ALA A 14 -24.59 -0.76 -9.18
N ARG A 15 -24.81 0.55 -9.34
CA ARG A 15 -24.86 1.51 -8.24
C ARG A 15 -26.29 1.98 -8.03
N ALA A 16 -26.74 2.04 -6.78
CA ALA A 16 -27.99 2.70 -6.51
C ALA A 16 -27.88 4.18 -6.91
N PRO A 17 -28.99 4.83 -7.33
CA PRO A 17 -29.00 6.27 -7.50
C PRO A 17 -28.50 6.96 -6.22
N ARG A 18 -27.72 8.04 -6.37
CA ARG A 18 -27.29 8.84 -5.22
C ARG A 18 -28.50 9.28 -4.41
N ARG A 19 -28.44 9.09 -3.09
CA ARG A 19 -29.52 9.49 -2.19
C ARG A 19 -29.39 10.96 -1.80
N PRO A 20 -30.48 11.64 -1.42
CA PRO A 20 -30.42 13.02 -0.92
C PRO A 20 -29.56 13.18 0.35
N ASP A 21 -29.44 12.13 1.15
CA ASP A 21 -28.65 12.03 2.37
C ASP A 21 -27.31 11.29 2.16
N ALA A 22 -26.84 11.18 0.91
CA ALA A 22 -25.60 10.49 0.59
C ALA A 22 -24.39 11.17 1.23
N GLU A 23 -23.73 10.45 2.14
CA GLU A 23 -22.41 10.81 2.65
C GLU A 23 -21.35 10.86 1.53
N ARG A 24 -20.36 11.75 1.70
CA ARG A 24 -19.12 11.74 0.93
C ARG A 24 -18.09 10.94 1.70
N VAL A 25 -17.84 9.71 1.24
CA VAL A 25 -17.02 8.74 1.94
C VAL A 25 -15.68 8.55 1.25
N LEU A 26 -14.59 8.59 2.01
CA LEU A 26 -13.27 8.17 1.55
C LEU A 26 -12.93 6.82 2.17
N VAL A 27 -12.52 5.86 1.33
CA VAL A 27 -12.00 4.56 1.78
C VAL A 27 -10.54 4.45 1.31
N ASP A 28 -9.62 4.35 2.27
CA ASP A 28 -8.18 4.24 2.04
C ASP A 28 -7.71 2.80 2.25
N PHE A 29 -7.25 2.15 1.18
CA PHE A 29 -6.91 0.74 1.20
C PHE A 29 -5.93 0.32 0.09
N GLY A 30 -5.41 -0.90 0.21
CA GLY A 30 -4.45 -1.50 -0.73
C GLY A 30 -3.01 -1.02 -0.56
N SER A 31 -2.83 0.29 -0.36
CA SER A 31 -1.63 1.08 -0.03
C SER A 31 -0.27 0.33 -0.09
N PRO A 32 0.20 -0.08 -1.29
CA PRO A 32 1.53 -0.67 -1.47
C PRO A 32 2.65 0.27 -1.04
N ASN A 33 3.75 -0.32 -0.58
CA ASN A 33 5.02 0.39 -0.48
C ASN A 33 5.79 0.25 -1.79
N MET A 34 6.11 1.37 -2.44
CA MET A 34 6.88 1.37 -3.67
C MET A 34 8.30 0.83 -3.44
N GLY A 35 8.85 0.14 -4.43
CA GLY A 35 10.14 -0.57 -4.31
C GLY A 35 10.08 -1.89 -3.55
N LYS A 36 8.88 -2.35 -3.12
CA LYS A 36 8.67 -3.66 -2.49
C LYS A 36 7.59 -4.45 -3.22
N GLU A 37 7.69 -5.76 -3.15
CA GLU A 37 6.63 -6.64 -3.63
C GLU A 37 5.42 -6.65 -2.68
N LEU A 38 4.23 -6.83 -3.25
CA LEU A 38 3.03 -7.03 -2.46
C LEU A 38 3.11 -8.35 -1.67
N HIS A 39 3.08 -8.26 -0.35
CA HIS A 39 2.89 -9.40 0.53
C HIS A 39 1.41 -9.68 0.83
N VAL A 40 1.11 -10.85 1.38
CA VAL A 40 -0.25 -11.32 1.73
C VAL A 40 -1.06 -10.33 2.59
N GLY A 41 -0.41 -9.54 3.44
CA GLY A 41 -1.09 -8.46 4.20
C GLY A 41 -1.85 -7.44 3.32
N HIS A 42 -1.35 -7.13 2.12
CA HIS A 42 -2.02 -6.21 1.20
C HIS A 42 -3.29 -6.82 0.60
N LEU A 43 -3.39 -8.16 0.50
CA LEU A 43 -4.63 -8.82 0.07
C LEU A 43 -5.79 -8.50 1.01
N ARG A 44 -5.55 -8.54 2.33
CA ARG A 44 -6.61 -8.25 3.31
C ARG A 44 -7.10 -6.81 3.19
N SER A 45 -6.17 -5.85 3.14
CA SER A 45 -6.54 -4.44 2.94
C SER A 45 -7.31 -4.26 1.63
N SER A 46 -6.81 -4.86 0.54
CA SER A 46 -7.43 -4.77 -0.79
C SER A 46 -8.86 -5.32 -0.82
N VAL A 47 -9.07 -6.55 -0.35
CA VAL A 47 -10.38 -7.22 -0.37
C VAL A 47 -11.37 -6.56 0.58
N VAL A 48 -10.95 -6.27 1.81
CA VAL A 48 -11.83 -5.64 2.82
C VAL A 48 -12.22 -4.23 2.38
N GLY A 49 -11.25 -3.43 1.93
CA GLY A 49 -11.49 -2.07 1.48
C GLY A 49 -12.39 -2.00 0.25
N ASP A 50 -12.13 -2.82 -0.77
CA ASP A 50 -12.96 -2.86 -1.98
C ASP A 50 -14.38 -3.33 -1.67
N THR A 51 -14.55 -4.30 -0.77
CA THR A 51 -15.87 -4.77 -0.31
C THR A 51 -16.65 -3.66 0.40
N ILE A 52 -16.01 -2.93 1.34
CA ILE A 52 -16.63 -1.81 2.05
C ILE A 52 -17.01 -0.71 1.06
N ALA A 53 -16.11 -0.37 0.13
CA ALA A 53 -16.37 0.66 -0.86
C ALA A 53 -17.55 0.30 -1.77
N ARG A 54 -17.61 -0.94 -2.29
CA ARG A 54 -18.74 -1.43 -3.10
C ARG A 54 -20.06 -1.43 -2.33
N LEU A 55 -20.04 -1.82 -1.06
CA LEU A 55 -21.24 -1.80 -0.22
C LEU A 55 -21.77 -0.37 -0.07
N LEU A 56 -20.89 0.59 0.21
CA LEU A 56 -21.28 2.00 0.35
C LEU A 56 -21.78 2.60 -0.97
N GLU A 57 -21.15 2.27 -2.10
CA GLU A 57 -21.63 2.65 -3.43
C GLU A 57 -23.00 2.03 -3.76
N PHE A 58 -23.20 0.76 -3.41
CA PHE A 58 -24.48 0.09 -3.57
C PHE A 58 -25.56 0.73 -2.70
N LEU A 59 -25.21 1.23 -1.52
CA LEU A 59 -26.09 2.02 -0.67
C LEU A 59 -26.33 3.45 -1.20
N GLY A 60 -25.65 3.87 -2.27
CA GLY A 60 -25.88 5.17 -2.92
C GLY A 60 -25.07 6.34 -2.34
N HIS A 61 -24.01 6.05 -1.57
CA HIS A 61 -23.04 7.05 -1.11
C HIS A 61 -22.08 7.50 -2.21
N ASP A 62 -21.48 8.68 -2.05
CA ASP A 62 -20.41 9.18 -2.92
C ASP A 62 -19.05 8.70 -2.40
N VAL A 63 -18.52 7.63 -2.99
CA VAL A 63 -17.33 6.94 -2.48
C VAL A 63 -16.10 7.28 -3.31
N THR A 64 -15.08 7.80 -2.65
CA THR A 64 -13.72 7.96 -3.18
C THR A 64 -12.84 6.82 -2.65
N ARG A 65 -12.31 6.00 -3.56
CA ARG A 65 -11.38 4.91 -3.26
C ARG A 65 -9.95 5.42 -3.44
N LEU A 66 -9.17 5.51 -2.36
CA LEU A 66 -7.79 5.95 -2.41
C LEU A 66 -6.83 4.83 -2.01
N SER A 67 -5.64 4.88 -2.60
CA SER A 67 -4.49 4.10 -2.15
C SER A 67 -3.38 5.04 -1.68
N HIS A 68 -3.13 5.06 -0.38
CA HIS A 68 -2.05 5.86 0.22
C HIS A 68 -0.69 5.15 0.06
N VAL A 69 -0.17 5.14 -1.16
CA VAL A 69 1.06 4.41 -1.51
C VAL A 69 2.29 5.00 -0.82
N GLY A 70 3.17 4.14 -0.32
CA GLY A 70 4.44 4.53 0.30
C GLY A 70 5.50 4.83 -0.75
N ASP A 71 5.51 6.05 -1.28
CA ASP A 71 6.38 6.48 -2.39
C ASP A 71 7.42 7.55 -2.00
N ALA A 72 7.45 7.99 -0.73
CA ALA A 72 8.42 8.98 -0.23
C ALA A 72 9.24 8.45 0.98
N GLY A 73 9.19 7.14 1.22
CA GLY A 73 9.82 6.48 2.34
C GLY A 73 11.21 5.91 2.06
N LEU A 74 11.84 5.38 3.12
CA LEU A 74 13.15 4.74 3.08
C LEU A 74 13.29 3.59 2.05
N PRO A 75 12.25 2.76 1.76
CA PRO A 75 12.37 1.71 0.75
C PRO A 75 12.78 2.22 -0.63
N ILE A 76 12.20 3.34 -1.07
CA ILE A 76 12.55 4.00 -2.32
C ILE A 76 14.02 4.44 -2.29
N ALA A 77 14.45 5.10 -1.22
CA ALA A 77 15.82 5.58 -1.09
C ALA A 77 16.84 4.43 -1.08
N ILE A 78 16.52 3.28 -0.47
CA ILE A 78 17.37 2.08 -0.48
C ILE A 78 17.53 1.56 -1.92
N VAL A 79 16.43 1.44 -2.68
CA VAL A 79 16.47 0.94 -4.06
C VAL A 79 17.22 1.91 -4.97
N LEU A 80 16.98 3.23 -4.84
CA LEU A 80 17.71 4.24 -5.61
C LEU A 80 19.20 4.27 -5.26
N ALA A 81 19.58 4.12 -3.99
CA ALA A 81 20.97 4.06 -3.58
C ALA A 81 21.67 2.84 -4.20
N GLU A 82 21.08 1.65 -4.08
CA GLU A 82 21.63 0.43 -4.69
C GLU A 82 21.71 0.55 -6.22
N TYR A 83 20.71 1.18 -6.85
CA TYR A 83 20.74 1.49 -8.26
C TYR A 83 21.92 2.38 -8.65
N PHE A 84 22.08 3.53 -7.99
CA PHE A 84 23.14 4.48 -8.29
C PHE A 84 24.53 3.89 -8.02
N MET A 85 24.69 3.09 -6.97
CA MET A 85 25.92 2.38 -6.69
C MET A 85 26.29 1.38 -7.80
N ARG A 86 25.32 0.64 -8.36
CA ARG A 86 25.56 -0.29 -9.48
C ARG A 86 25.82 0.44 -10.80
N ALA A 87 25.08 1.50 -11.07
CA ALA A 87 25.12 2.22 -12.33
C ALA A 87 26.34 3.16 -12.44
N PHE A 88 26.67 3.84 -11.34
CA PHE A 88 27.61 4.96 -11.34
C PHE A 88 28.73 4.81 -10.30
N GLY A 89 28.66 3.81 -9.41
CA GLY A 89 29.63 3.61 -8.33
C GLY A 89 29.49 4.60 -7.16
N SER A 90 28.58 5.57 -7.25
CA SER A 90 28.30 6.56 -6.20
C SER A 90 26.93 7.21 -6.41
N ILE A 91 26.42 7.89 -5.38
CA ILE A 91 25.27 8.79 -5.52
C ILE A 91 25.76 10.07 -6.22
N PRO A 92 25.19 10.48 -7.38
CA PRO A 92 25.73 11.55 -8.21
C PRO A 92 25.40 12.96 -7.68
N ARG A 93 25.46 13.18 -6.37
CA ARG A 93 25.11 14.44 -5.70
C ARG A 93 26.03 15.60 -6.07
N GLY A 94 27.31 15.32 -6.26
CA GLY A 94 28.34 16.30 -6.66
C GLY A 94 28.62 16.32 -8.17
N ALA A 95 27.84 15.61 -8.98
CA ALA A 95 28.03 15.57 -10.43
C ALA A 95 27.63 16.91 -11.08
N SER A 96 28.37 17.30 -12.11
CA SER A 96 28.01 18.46 -12.93
C SER A 96 26.72 18.21 -13.74
N ASP A 97 26.04 19.28 -14.13
CA ASP A 97 24.82 19.21 -14.94
C ASP A 97 25.01 18.40 -16.25
N ALA A 98 26.19 18.50 -16.88
CA ALA A 98 26.51 17.72 -18.08
C ALA A 98 26.66 16.21 -17.78
N GLN A 99 27.26 15.87 -16.64
CA GLN A 99 27.37 14.47 -16.19
C GLN A 99 25.99 13.92 -15.83
N LEU A 100 25.17 14.66 -15.08
CA LEU A 100 23.82 14.27 -14.72
C LEU A 100 22.95 14.05 -15.95
N ARG A 101 23.06 14.93 -16.96
CA ARG A 101 22.35 14.75 -18.23
C ARG A 101 22.80 13.52 -18.98
N THR A 102 24.11 13.27 -19.05
CA THR A 102 24.66 12.05 -19.67
C THR A 102 24.17 10.79 -18.94
N MET A 103 24.11 10.83 -17.61
CA MET A 103 23.57 9.75 -16.79
C MET A 103 22.08 9.54 -17.03
N LEU A 104 21.27 10.60 -17.17
CA LEU A 104 19.86 10.51 -17.53
C LEU A 104 19.67 9.91 -18.91
N ASP A 105 20.39 10.41 -19.92
CA ASP A 105 20.30 9.91 -21.29
C ASP A 105 20.69 8.42 -21.34
N ALA A 106 21.71 8.01 -20.59
CA ALA A 106 22.11 6.61 -20.46
C ALA A 106 21.06 5.76 -19.73
N ALA A 107 20.49 6.27 -18.63
CA ALA A 107 19.45 5.61 -17.86
C ALA A 107 18.14 5.46 -18.67
N ASP A 108 17.73 6.50 -19.38
CA ASP A 108 16.54 6.49 -20.25
C ASP A 108 16.74 5.60 -21.46
N ALA A 109 17.91 5.63 -22.09
CA ALA A 109 18.22 4.72 -23.17
C ALA A 109 18.31 3.27 -22.67
N ALA A 110 18.76 3.01 -21.45
CA ALA A 110 18.70 1.68 -20.85
C ALA A 110 17.25 1.26 -20.55
N TRP A 111 16.42 2.19 -20.05
CA TRP A 111 15.00 1.95 -19.76
C TRP A 111 14.15 1.69 -21.01
N MET A 112 14.38 2.44 -22.10
CA MET A 112 13.68 2.27 -23.38
C MET A 112 14.24 1.11 -24.22
N ARG A 113 15.47 0.68 -23.89
CA ARG A 113 16.20 -0.53 -24.30
C ARG A 113 15.39 -1.81 -24.41
N ASP A 114 14.92 -2.21 -23.23
CA ASP A 114 14.67 -3.60 -22.95
C ASP A 114 13.86 -3.71 -21.66
N ALA A 115 12.62 -4.21 -21.75
CA ALA A 115 11.86 -4.58 -20.57
C ALA A 115 12.43 -5.84 -19.89
N ASP A 116 13.27 -6.62 -20.59
CA ASP A 116 13.78 -7.92 -20.15
C ASP A 116 15.30 -8.15 -20.33
N ALA A 117 16.11 -7.25 -20.92
CA ALA A 117 17.56 -7.44 -21.00
C ALA A 117 18.38 -6.39 -20.22
N ALA A 118 19.08 -6.91 -19.20
CA ALA A 118 20.21 -6.25 -18.52
C ALA A 118 19.94 -4.79 -18.15
N SER A 119 18.83 -4.56 -17.44
CA SER A 119 18.37 -3.23 -17.09
C SER A 119 19.18 -2.63 -15.94
N LEU A 120 19.49 -1.35 -16.08
CA LEU A 120 20.14 -0.56 -15.05
C LEU A 120 19.19 -0.40 -13.83
N LEU A 121 17.89 -0.17 -14.04
CA LEU A 121 16.87 -0.24 -12.97
C LEU A 121 16.23 -1.63 -12.91
N PRO A 122 15.99 -2.21 -11.72
CA PRO A 122 15.45 -3.57 -11.62
C PRO A 122 14.04 -3.64 -12.22
N SER A 123 13.73 -4.71 -12.97
CA SER A 123 12.34 -5.01 -13.35
C SER A 123 11.45 -5.11 -12.11
N ALA A 124 10.12 -5.00 -12.27
CA ALA A 124 9.19 -5.14 -11.13
C ALA A 124 9.43 -6.42 -10.30
N HIS A 125 9.85 -7.50 -10.97
CA HIS A 125 10.23 -8.77 -10.34
C HIS A 125 11.57 -8.68 -9.58
N GLU A 126 12.54 -7.93 -10.10
CA GLU A 126 13.85 -7.75 -9.46
C GLU A 126 13.84 -6.70 -8.34
N LEU A 127 12.93 -5.72 -8.36
CA LEU A 127 12.85 -4.64 -7.35
C LEU A 127 12.81 -5.20 -5.93
N SER A 128 12.03 -6.26 -5.71
CA SER A 128 11.93 -6.98 -4.43
C SER A 128 13.28 -7.55 -4.02
N SER A 129 13.97 -8.25 -4.93
CA SER A 129 15.26 -8.87 -4.66
C SER A 129 16.36 -7.83 -4.37
N VAL A 130 16.32 -6.70 -5.07
CA VAL A 130 17.25 -5.58 -4.92
C VAL A 130 17.01 -4.89 -3.59
N TYR A 131 15.75 -4.60 -3.26
CA TYR A 131 15.37 -4.07 -1.95
C TYR A 131 15.82 -5.00 -0.83
N GLU A 132 15.52 -6.31 -0.89
CA GLU A 132 15.88 -7.26 0.16
C GLU A 132 17.40 -7.41 0.32
N SER A 133 18.15 -7.39 -0.78
CA SER A 133 19.62 -7.40 -0.73
C SER A 133 20.18 -6.15 -0.08
N ALA A 134 19.71 -4.97 -0.49
CA ALA A 134 20.13 -3.70 0.05
C ALA A 134 19.67 -3.52 1.52
N LYS A 135 18.50 -4.04 1.89
CA LYS A 135 17.99 -4.04 3.26
C LYS A 135 18.85 -4.89 4.19
N ARG A 136 19.41 -6.01 3.73
CA ARG A 136 20.40 -6.79 4.51
C ARG A 136 21.67 -6.00 4.79
N GLN A 137 22.10 -5.14 3.86
CA GLN A 137 23.22 -4.21 4.11
C GLN A 137 22.83 -3.21 5.21
N MET A 138 21.65 -2.61 5.14
CA MET A 138 21.13 -1.73 6.21
C MET A 138 21.11 -2.41 7.58
N ASP A 139 20.68 -3.67 7.67
CA ASP A 139 20.64 -4.42 8.93
C ASP A 139 22.03 -4.75 9.48
N THR A 140 22.97 -5.02 8.58
CA THR A 140 24.38 -5.22 8.94
C THR A 140 24.98 -3.95 9.53
N ALA A 141 24.69 -2.79 8.93
CA ALA A 141 25.10 -1.48 9.46
C ALA A 141 24.53 -1.23 10.86
N GLY A 142 23.24 -1.53 11.07
CA GLY A 142 22.58 -1.39 12.37
C GLY A 142 23.22 -2.25 13.46
N LYS A 143 23.58 -3.50 13.14
CA LYS A 143 24.30 -4.39 14.07
C LYS A 143 25.70 -3.89 14.39
N ALA A 144 26.42 -3.36 13.39
CA ALA A 144 27.74 -2.78 13.59
C ALA A 144 27.67 -1.54 14.50
N ALA A 145 26.70 -0.66 14.29
CA ALA A 145 26.45 0.51 15.14
C ALA A 145 26.10 0.12 16.59
N ALA A 146 25.44 -1.04 16.78
CA ALA A 146 25.13 -1.61 18.10
C ALA A 146 26.33 -2.31 18.78
N GLY A 147 27.52 -2.31 18.18
CA GLY A 147 28.73 -2.90 18.76
C GLY A 147 28.74 -4.44 18.78
N VAL A 148 27.98 -5.10 17.89
CA VAL A 148 27.99 -6.57 17.78
C VAL A 148 29.34 -7.04 17.24
N PRO A 149 30.11 -7.89 17.96
CA PRO A 149 31.43 -8.35 17.52
C PRO A 149 31.35 -9.15 16.21
N SER A 150 32.33 -8.95 15.32
CA SER A 150 32.39 -9.64 14.02
C SER A 150 33.85 -9.92 13.62
N ALA A 151 34.08 -10.89 12.74
CA ALA A 151 35.43 -11.23 12.27
C ALA A 151 36.01 -10.12 11.37
N LEU A 152 37.31 -10.14 11.06
CA LEU A 152 37.95 -9.09 10.26
C LEU A 152 37.32 -8.92 8.85
N ALA A 153 36.92 -10.02 8.20
CA ALA A 153 36.20 -9.96 6.93
C ALA A 153 34.80 -9.30 7.08
N ASP A 154 34.18 -9.50 8.24
CA ASP A 154 32.90 -8.88 8.59
C ASP A 154 33.07 -7.39 8.89
N ALA A 155 34.24 -6.95 9.37
CA ALA A 155 34.53 -5.53 9.63
C ALA A 155 34.54 -4.69 8.33
N HIS A 156 35.14 -5.20 7.24
CA HIS A 156 35.07 -4.53 5.93
C HIS A 156 33.65 -4.52 5.35
N ALA A 157 32.90 -5.61 5.52
CA ALA A 157 31.50 -5.68 5.11
C ALA A 157 30.63 -4.70 5.91
N ALA A 158 30.87 -4.60 7.23
CA ALA A 158 30.21 -3.65 8.12
C ALA A 158 30.53 -2.20 7.74
N ALA A 159 31.78 -1.87 7.42
CA ALA A 159 32.15 -0.52 6.98
C ALA A 159 31.41 -0.11 5.69
N ARG A 160 31.36 -1.01 4.69
CA ARG A 160 30.58 -0.78 3.45
C ARG A 160 29.10 -0.62 3.74
N ALA A 161 28.55 -1.47 4.59
CA ALA A 161 27.14 -1.40 5.00
C ALA A 161 26.81 -0.08 5.69
N THR A 162 27.69 0.41 6.57
CA THR A 162 27.52 1.71 7.25
C THR A 162 27.55 2.87 6.26
N HIS A 163 28.46 2.84 5.28
CA HIS A 163 28.49 3.87 4.23
C HIS A 163 27.21 3.85 3.39
N PHE A 164 26.78 2.66 2.93
CA PHE A 164 25.53 2.49 2.20
C PHE A 164 24.32 2.99 2.99
N ALA A 165 24.28 2.72 4.30
CA ALA A 165 23.19 3.18 5.15
C ALA A 165 23.17 4.71 5.30
N ALA A 166 24.33 5.35 5.42
CA ALA A 166 24.43 6.81 5.45
C ALA A 166 23.96 7.42 4.12
N ASP A 167 24.40 6.85 3.00
CA ASP A 167 24.02 7.23 1.64
C ASP A 167 22.51 7.12 1.41
N ALA A 168 21.90 5.99 1.77
CA ALA A 168 20.45 5.81 1.65
C ALA A 168 19.65 6.80 2.52
N GLN A 169 20.14 7.14 3.72
CA GLN A 169 19.50 8.15 4.57
C GLN A 169 19.66 9.56 4.01
N GLN A 170 20.82 9.90 3.45
CA GLN A 170 21.01 11.19 2.77
C GLN A 170 20.10 11.28 1.54
N LEU A 171 20.01 10.21 0.75
CA LEU A 171 19.15 10.16 -0.42
C LEU A 171 17.67 10.30 -0.06
N LEU A 172 17.24 9.71 1.06
CA LEU A 172 15.90 9.90 1.59
C LEU A 172 15.61 11.37 1.90
N ARG A 173 16.54 12.07 2.58
CA ARG A 173 16.40 13.50 2.88
C ARG A 173 16.34 14.35 1.61
N ASP A 174 17.24 14.09 0.67
CA ASP A 174 17.26 14.78 -0.63
C ASP A 174 15.93 14.56 -1.37
N LEU A 175 15.45 13.33 -1.45
CA LEU A 175 14.19 12.99 -2.10
C LEU A 175 13.00 13.69 -1.45
N GLN A 176 12.92 13.66 -0.12
CA GLN A 176 11.84 14.34 0.61
C GLN A 176 11.85 15.85 0.37
N ALA A 177 13.03 16.47 0.30
CA ALA A 177 13.15 17.90 -0.06
C ALA A 177 12.69 18.17 -1.49
N VAL A 178 13.11 17.34 -2.45
CA VAL A 178 12.68 17.44 -3.86
C VAL A 178 11.16 17.31 -4.00
N LEU A 179 10.54 16.35 -3.31
CA LEU A 179 9.10 16.13 -3.35
C LEU A 179 8.32 17.25 -2.67
N ALA A 180 8.84 17.81 -1.57
CA ALA A 180 8.26 18.96 -0.89
C ALA A 180 8.47 20.30 -1.62
N GLY A 181 9.30 20.33 -2.67
CA GLY A 181 9.69 21.56 -3.37
C GLY A 181 10.52 22.50 -2.50
N SER A 182 11.20 21.97 -1.48
CA SER A 182 12.06 22.75 -0.58
C SER A 182 13.53 22.77 -1.04
N ALA A 183 14.34 23.61 -0.41
CA ALA A 183 15.76 23.66 -0.70
C ALA A 183 16.43 22.32 -0.36
N LEU A 184 17.27 21.84 -1.27
CA LEU A 184 18.05 20.63 -1.04
C LEU A 184 18.99 20.80 0.16
N PRO A 185 19.13 19.78 1.03
CA PRO A 185 20.13 19.78 2.09
C PRO A 185 21.53 20.03 1.52
N GLU A 186 22.37 20.72 2.28
CA GLU A 186 23.78 21.03 1.97
C GLU A 186 24.04 21.57 0.55
N GLY A 187 23.06 22.28 -0.04
CA GLY A 187 23.26 23.09 -1.25
C GLY A 187 23.43 22.33 -2.56
N ALA A 188 22.89 21.10 -2.68
CA ALA A 188 22.95 20.33 -3.92
C ALA A 188 22.21 21.04 -5.09
N SER A 189 22.65 20.77 -6.33
CA SER A 189 22.26 21.56 -7.51
C SER A 189 20.80 21.32 -7.96
N PRO A 190 20.18 22.31 -8.64
CA PRO A 190 18.88 22.10 -9.28
C PRO A 190 18.86 20.96 -10.31
N ALA A 191 19.98 20.74 -11.01
CA ALA A 191 20.10 19.62 -11.94
C ALA A 191 20.06 18.27 -11.21
N TYR A 192 20.68 18.16 -10.03
CA TYR A 192 20.58 16.96 -9.20
C TYR A 192 19.15 16.74 -8.68
N ALA A 193 18.44 17.81 -8.30
CA ALA A 193 17.02 17.71 -7.93
C ALA A 193 16.18 17.11 -9.07
N GLY A 194 16.38 17.60 -10.30
CA GLY A 194 15.71 17.10 -11.50
C GLY A 194 16.07 15.64 -11.79
N PHE A 195 17.35 15.28 -11.69
CA PHE A 195 17.84 13.92 -11.82
C PHE A 195 17.17 12.96 -10.83
N LEU A 196 17.14 13.34 -9.55
CA LEU A 196 16.58 12.52 -8.49
C LEU A 196 15.06 12.33 -8.66
N LYS A 197 14.35 13.41 -9.02
CA LYS A 197 12.91 13.35 -9.32
C LYS A 197 12.61 12.42 -10.49
N HIS A 198 13.45 12.44 -11.53
CA HIS A 198 13.31 11.55 -12.67
C HIS A 198 13.51 10.08 -12.28
N ALA A 199 14.59 9.77 -11.59
CA ALA A 199 14.86 8.41 -11.11
C ALA A 199 13.75 7.88 -10.18
N TRP A 200 13.23 8.73 -9.29
CA TRP A 200 12.07 8.42 -8.45
C TRP A 200 10.82 8.11 -9.26
N THR A 201 10.53 8.93 -10.28
CA THR A 201 9.36 8.75 -11.16
C THR A 201 9.41 7.40 -11.86
N GLN A 202 10.58 7.03 -12.40
CA GLN A 202 10.81 5.75 -13.07
C GLN A 202 10.66 4.57 -12.10
N LEU A 203 11.21 4.66 -10.89
CA LEU A 203 11.06 3.62 -9.87
C LEU A 203 9.60 3.42 -9.43
N CYS A 204 8.84 4.51 -9.28
CA CYS A 204 7.40 4.44 -9.00
C CYS A 204 6.64 3.79 -10.16
N ALA A 205 7.00 4.11 -11.42
CA ALA A 205 6.41 3.49 -12.59
C ALA A 205 6.69 1.97 -12.67
N ALA A 206 7.94 1.53 -12.43
CA ALA A 206 8.27 0.10 -12.37
C ALA A 206 7.53 -0.61 -11.23
N SER A 207 7.45 0.01 -10.05
CA SER A 207 6.70 -0.57 -8.92
C SER A 207 5.24 -0.77 -9.27
N ARG A 208 4.61 0.24 -9.91
CA ARG A 208 3.23 0.18 -10.39
C ARG A 208 3.00 -0.91 -11.43
N ALA A 209 3.90 -1.04 -12.40
CA ALA A 209 3.84 -2.12 -13.39
C ALA A 209 3.86 -3.51 -12.72
N GLY A 210 4.47 -3.64 -11.54
CA GLY A 210 4.49 -4.88 -10.76
C GLY A 210 3.18 -5.23 -10.05
N TYR A 211 2.51 -4.27 -9.42
CA TYR A 211 1.31 -4.56 -8.63
C TYR A 211 -0.01 -4.34 -9.38
N GLU A 212 -0.03 -3.51 -10.42
CA GLU A 212 -1.25 -3.19 -11.17
C GLU A 212 -1.93 -4.45 -11.75
N PRO A 213 -1.21 -5.43 -12.35
CA PRO A 213 -1.83 -6.67 -12.80
C PRO A 213 -2.47 -7.49 -11.67
N LEU A 214 -1.89 -7.43 -10.45
CA LEU A 214 -2.44 -8.11 -9.28
C LEU A 214 -3.74 -7.43 -8.81
N PHE A 215 -3.78 -6.10 -8.82
CA PHE A 215 -4.99 -5.33 -8.50
C PHE A 215 -6.10 -5.57 -9.52
N GLN A 216 -5.77 -5.56 -10.81
CA GLN A 216 -6.71 -5.90 -11.88
C GLN A 216 -7.27 -7.30 -11.72
N ARG A 217 -6.41 -8.29 -11.42
CA ARG A 217 -6.82 -9.67 -11.17
C ARG A 217 -7.75 -9.80 -9.96
N LEU A 218 -7.54 -8.99 -8.91
CA LEU A 218 -8.40 -8.93 -7.74
C LEU A 218 -9.67 -8.09 -7.95
N GLY A 219 -9.80 -7.39 -9.07
CA GLY A 219 -10.90 -6.46 -9.34
C GLY A 219 -10.86 -5.20 -8.46
N VAL A 220 -9.70 -4.89 -7.88
CA VAL A 220 -9.47 -3.74 -6.99
C VAL A 220 -9.34 -2.48 -7.85
N GLN A 221 -10.11 -1.45 -7.51
CA GLN A 221 -10.08 -0.16 -8.22
C GLN A 221 -9.81 0.97 -7.22
N VAL A 222 -8.64 1.59 -7.32
CA VAL A 222 -8.23 2.68 -6.42
C VAL A 222 -7.55 3.79 -7.22
N THR A 223 -7.67 5.02 -6.73
CA THR A 223 -6.86 6.14 -7.20
C THR A 223 -5.67 6.31 -6.26
N GLU A 224 -4.46 6.37 -6.79
CA GLU A 224 -3.27 6.60 -5.98
C GLU A 224 -3.21 8.04 -5.46
N ALA A 225 -2.90 8.16 -4.16
CA ALA A 225 -2.58 9.41 -3.49
C ALA A 225 -1.47 9.12 -2.47
N GLY A 226 -0.25 8.97 -2.96
CA GLY A 226 0.92 8.58 -2.17
C GLY A 226 1.37 9.63 -1.16
N GLU A 227 2.34 9.26 -0.31
CA GLU A 227 3.00 10.16 0.62
C GLU A 227 3.53 11.43 -0.07
N SER A 228 4.08 11.28 -1.28
CA SER A 228 4.57 12.38 -2.12
C SER A 228 3.51 13.43 -2.44
N THR A 229 2.23 13.03 -2.51
CA THR A 229 1.11 13.95 -2.77
C THR A 229 0.98 14.99 -1.67
N TYR A 230 1.42 14.67 -0.45
CA TYR A 230 1.26 15.49 0.75
C TYR A 230 2.55 16.21 1.17
N ALA A 231 3.64 16.05 0.42
CA ALA A 231 4.97 16.50 0.83
C ALA A 231 5.07 18.02 1.04
N ASP A 232 4.36 18.81 0.24
CA ASP A 232 4.28 20.27 0.31
C ASP A 232 3.53 20.79 1.56
N GLY A 233 2.73 19.94 2.21
CA GLY A 233 2.00 20.27 3.43
C GLY A 233 2.74 19.94 4.74
N LEU A 234 3.86 19.20 4.68
CA LEU A 234 4.54 18.68 5.88
C LEU A 234 4.99 19.81 6.81
N ALA A 235 5.69 20.80 6.28
CA ALA A 235 6.21 21.91 7.07
C ALA A 235 5.08 22.76 7.69
N SER A 236 4.06 23.10 6.89
CA SER A 236 2.99 24.00 7.32
C SER A 236 2.12 23.40 8.44
N VAL A 237 1.81 22.10 8.36
CA VAL A 237 1.05 21.41 9.42
C VAL A 237 1.88 21.29 10.70
N VAL A 238 3.17 20.98 10.59
CA VAL A 238 4.07 20.93 11.76
C VAL A 238 4.15 22.30 12.45
N GLU A 239 4.32 23.36 11.68
CA GLU A 239 4.34 24.73 12.21
C GLU A 239 3.00 25.12 12.84
N GLU A 240 1.88 24.73 12.25
CA GLU A 240 0.55 24.98 12.82
C GLU A 240 0.37 24.27 14.17
N LEU A 241 0.72 22.99 14.25
CA LEU A 241 0.60 22.21 15.48
C LEU A 241 1.53 22.75 16.57
N GLN A 242 2.72 23.21 16.20
CA GLN A 242 3.65 23.87 17.13
C GLN A 242 3.11 25.23 17.60
N ARG A 243 2.61 26.08 16.69
CA ARG A 243 2.06 27.41 17.01
C ARG A 243 0.81 27.36 17.86
N SER A 244 -0.05 26.35 17.66
CA SER A 244 -1.25 26.14 18.45
C SER A 244 -0.98 25.55 19.85
N GLY A 245 0.26 25.14 20.13
CA GLY A 245 0.64 24.48 21.38
C GLY A 245 0.20 23.02 21.48
N VAL A 246 -0.38 22.45 20.42
CA VAL A 246 -0.79 21.04 20.36
C VAL A 246 0.43 20.12 20.32
N ALA A 247 1.47 20.53 19.59
CA ALA A 247 2.74 19.83 19.55
C ALA A 247 3.80 20.58 20.36
N THR A 248 4.55 19.85 21.18
CA THR A 248 5.56 20.41 22.08
C THR A 248 6.94 19.80 21.81
N LEU A 249 7.98 20.56 22.14
CA LEU A 249 9.35 20.06 22.06
C LEU A 249 9.65 19.16 23.27
N SER A 250 10.19 17.97 23.01
CA SER A 250 10.66 17.01 24.00
C SER A 250 11.92 16.33 23.47
N ASP A 251 13.02 16.41 24.22
CA ASP A 251 14.33 15.85 23.84
C ASP A 251 14.78 16.24 22.41
N GLY A 252 14.53 17.50 22.05
CA GLY A 252 14.85 18.06 20.72
C GLY A 252 13.88 17.65 19.61
N ALA A 253 13.01 16.68 19.84
CA ALA A 253 11.97 16.26 18.90
C ALA A 253 10.66 17.00 19.13
N LEU A 254 9.79 17.04 18.11
CA LEU A 254 8.44 17.60 18.22
C LEU A 254 7.41 16.48 18.31
N VAL A 255 6.63 16.50 19.39
CA VAL A 255 5.74 15.40 19.78
C VAL A 255 4.35 15.88 20.20
N LEU A 256 3.34 15.02 20.13
CA LEU A 256 2.00 15.27 20.67
C LEU A 256 1.66 14.24 21.75
N PHE A 257 1.29 14.70 22.93
CA PHE A 257 0.85 13.85 24.05
C PHE A 257 -0.67 13.73 24.04
N VAL A 258 -1.18 12.67 23.41
CA VAL A 258 -2.63 12.40 23.30
C VAL A 258 -3.22 11.81 24.58
N ASP A 259 -2.51 10.90 25.23
CA ASP A 259 -3.00 10.15 26.40
C ASP A 259 -2.41 10.62 27.73
N GLY A 260 -1.84 11.83 27.75
CA GLY A 260 -1.06 12.35 28.87
C GLY A 260 0.46 12.18 28.68
N ALA A 261 1.21 12.91 29.51
CA ALA A 261 2.67 13.01 29.40
C ALA A 261 3.42 11.73 29.80
N ASP A 262 2.78 10.80 30.51
CA ASP A 262 3.33 9.52 30.93
C ASP A 262 3.19 8.41 29.87
N LYS A 263 2.48 8.67 28.77
CA LYS A 263 2.27 7.72 27.68
C LYS A 263 3.17 8.04 26.48
N SER A 264 3.36 7.04 25.63
CA SER A 264 4.13 7.20 24.39
C SER A 264 3.48 8.26 23.50
N PRO A 265 4.21 9.34 23.14
CA PRO A 265 3.63 10.41 22.35
C PRO A 265 3.65 10.08 20.85
N LEU A 266 2.87 10.83 20.07
CA LEU A 266 2.96 10.83 18.62
C LEU A 266 4.13 11.72 18.17
N LEU A 267 5.20 11.11 17.69
CA LEU A 267 6.39 11.82 17.20
C LEU A 267 6.16 12.33 15.76
N ILE A 268 6.19 13.65 15.55
CA ILE A 268 5.91 14.27 14.25
C ILE A 268 7.11 15.01 13.61
N ARG A 269 8.19 15.22 14.35
CA ARG A 269 9.48 15.67 13.79
C ARG A 269 10.61 15.21 14.70
N LYS A 270 11.63 14.59 14.13
CA LYS A 270 12.84 14.18 14.87
C LYS A 270 13.68 15.39 15.26
N ALA A 271 14.66 15.18 16.15
CA ALA A 271 15.60 16.21 16.56
C ALA A 271 16.50 16.73 15.42
N ASP A 272 16.75 15.90 14.40
CA ASP A 272 17.48 16.26 13.19
C ASP A 272 16.62 17.01 12.14
N GLY A 273 15.35 17.30 12.47
CA GLY A 273 14.40 17.97 11.59
C GLY A 273 13.65 17.05 10.63
N GLY A 274 13.97 15.75 10.57
CA GLY A 274 13.31 14.80 9.69
C GLY A 274 11.84 14.56 10.03
N PHE A 275 10.98 14.50 9.01
CA PHE A 275 9.58 14.13 9.14
C PHE A 275 9.40 12.61 9.25
N LEU A 276 8.25 12.17 9.78
CA LEU A 276 7.90 10.76 9.98
C LEU A 276 6.55 10.45 9.33
N TYR A 277 6.16 9.17 9.30
CA TYR A 277 4.84 8.74 8.81
C TYR A 277 3.69 9.46 9.50
N ALA A 278 3.79 9.71 10.81
CA ALA A 278 2.78 10.47 11.55
C ALA A 278 2.57 11.90 11.01
N THR A 279 3.63 12.55 10.54
CA THR A 279 3.54 13.87 9.92
C THR A 279 2.74 13.79 8.62
N THR A 280 3.08 12.83 7.76
CA THR A 280 2.38 12.60 6.49
C THR A 280 0.91 12.28 6.72
N ASP A 281 0.59 11.41 7.68
CA ASP A 281 -0.79 11.05 8.02
C ASP A 281 -1.61 12.23 8.55
N LEU A 282 -0.98 13.14 9.31
CA LEU A 282 -1.64 14.37 9.77
C LEU A 282 -1.96 15.32 8.61
N VAL A 283 -1.02 15.52 7.68
CA VAL A 283 -1.27 16.32 6.46
C VAL A 283 -2.34 15.66 5.60
N CYS A 284 -2.26 14.34 5.45
CA CYS A 284 -3.20 13.54 4.70
C CYS A 284 -4.62 13.67 5.27
N LEU A 285 -4.80 13.48 6.58
CA LEU A 285 -6.07 13.69 7.26
C LEU A 285 -6.57 15.13 7.09
N ARG A 286 -5.70 16.13 7.27
CA ARG A 286 -6.07 17.53 7.09
C ARG A 286 -6.63 17.79 5.68
N ARG A 287 -5.96 17.34 4.62
CA ARG A 287 -6.44 17.51 3.25
C ARG A 287 -7.75 16.80 2.97
N ARG A 288 -7.96 15.62 3.58
CA ARG A 288 -9.25 14.91 3.49
C ARG A 288 -10.35 15.69 4.18
N LEU A 289 -10.08 16.31 5.33
CA LEU A 289 -11.03 17.20 6.00
C LEU A 289 -11.32 18.46 5.16
N GLU A 290 -10.30 19.10 4.59
CA GLU A 290 -10.47 20.24 3.66
C GLU A 290 -11.29 19.85 2.42
N GLY A 291 -11.15 18.61 1.93
CA GLY A 291 -11.95 18.04 0.84
C GLY A 291 -13.43 17.80 1.17
N GLY A 292 -13.84 17.99 2.43
CA GLY A 292 -15.22 17.88 2.87
C GLY A 292 -15.75 16.45 2.87
N PHE A 293 -14.90 15.45 3.10
CA PHE A 293 -15.38 14.09 3.37
C PHE A 293 -16.13 14.07 4.72
N THR A 294 -17.32 13.47 4.74
CA THR A 294 -18.14 13.29 5.95
C THR A 294 -17.86 11.97 6.65
N ARG A 295 -17.17 11.04 5.96
CA ARG A 295 -16.70 9.78 6.52
C ARG A 295 -15.37 9.38 5.90
N ILE A 296 -14.39 9.05 6.72
CA ILE A 296 -13.05 8.66 6.28
C ILE A 296 -12.69 7.33 6.94
N VAL A 297 -12.51 6.30 6.13
CA VAL A 297 -12.28 4.92 6.57
C VAL A 297 -10.87 4.49 6.17
N TYR A 298 -10.04 4.15 7.15
CA TYR A 298 -8.67 3.66 6.97
C TYR A 298 -8.63 2.15 7.14
N ILE A 299 -8.20 1.40 6.11
CA ILE A 299 -8.13 -0.06 6.11
C ILE A 299 -6.68 -0.53 6.23
N THR A 300 -6.22 -0.73 7.46
CA THR A 300 -4.84 -1.15 7.74
C THR A 300 -4.77 -2.26 8.79
N ASP A 301 -3.58 -2.81 9.01
CA ASP A 301 -3.34 -3.84 10.02
C ASP A 301 -3.61 -3.31 11.45
N GLN A 302 -4.05 -4.21 12.35
CA GLN A 302 -4.38 -3.88 13.73
C GLN A 302 -3.24 -3.23 14.53
N SER A 303 -1.97 -3.49 14.19
CA SER A 303 -0.82 -2.83 14.84
C SER A 303 -0.83 -1.31 14.69
N GLN A 304 -1.56 -0.76 13.71
CA GLN A 304 -1.70 0.68 13.48
C GLN A 304 -2.80 1.33 14.34
N ALA A 305 -3.53 0.57 15.17
CA ALA A 305 -4.68 1.09 15.91
C ALA A 305 -4.30 2.20 16.90
N VAL A 306 -3.17 2.05 17.60
CA VAL A 306 -2.67 3.09 18.51
C VAL A 306 -2.31 4.36 17.74
N HIS A 307 -1.65 4.21 16.60
CA HIS A 307 -1.24 5.31 15.73
C HIS A 307 -2.44 6.11 15.20
N PHE A 308 -3.41 5.45 14.56
CA PHE A 308 -4.59 6.15 14.03
C PHE A 308 -5.42 6.81 15.13
N ARG A 309 -5.54 6.18 16.30
CA ARG A 309 -6.16 6.82 17.47
C ARG A 309 -5.45 8.12 17.86
N GLN A 310 -4.12 8.13 17.85
CA GLN A 310 -3.34 9.33 18.14
C GLN A 310 -3.50 10.40 17.05
N VAL A 311 -3.47 10.03 15.77
CA VAL A 311 -3.70 10.94 14.64
C VAL A 311 -5.10 11.57 14.70
N PHE A 312 -6.13 10.77 14.99
CA PHE A 312 -7.50 11.27 15.11
C PHE A 312 -7.68 12.20 16.32
N ALA A 313 -7.03 11.88 17.45
CA ALA A 313 -7.03 12.75 18.61
C ALA A 313 -6.28 14.07 18.34
N ALA A 314 -5.15 14.01 17.65
CA ALA A 314 -4.39 15.19 17.24
C ALA A 314 -5.23 16.13 16.37
N ALA A 315 -6.02 15.60 15.42
CA ALA A 315 -6.94 16.41 14.61
C ALA A 315 -8.01 17.13 15.46
N ARG A 316 -8.48 16.50 16.54
CA ARG A 316 -9.42 17.12 17.50
C ARG A 316 -8.74 18.18 18.36
N MET A 317 -7.54 17.89 18.86
CA MET A 317 -6.72 18.84 19.64
C MET A 317 -6.35 20.08 18.82
N ALA A 318 -6.08 19.90 17.53
CA ALA A 318 -5.81 20.99 16.58
C ALA A 318 -7.06 21.79 16.19
N GLY A 319 -8.25 21.41 16.67
CA GLY A 319 -9.50 22.08 16.35
C GLY A 319 -9.98 21.86 14.91
N TRP A 320 -9.39 20.92 14.17
CA TRP A 320 -9.85 20.56 12.82
C TRP A 320 -11.22 19.89 12.85
N ILE A 321 -11.53 19.24 13.97
CA ILE A 321 -12.85 18.70 14.28
C ILE A 321 -13.32 19.32 15.59
N THR A 322 -14.49 19.95 15.57
CA THR A 322 -15.08 20.62 16.73
C THR A 322 -15.51 19.61 17.81
N PRO A 323 -15.76 20.06 19.06
CA PRO A 323 -16.24 19.18 20.12
C PRO A 323 -17.57 18.47 19.80
N ASP A 324 -18.45 19.08 19.00
CA ASP A 324 -19.69 18.46 18.51
C ASP A 324 -19.50 17.58 17.26
N GLY A 325 -18.25 17.34 16.84
CA GLY A 325 -17.90 16.39 15.78
C GLY A 325 -17.95 16.95 14.36
N ARG A 326 -18.06 18.27 14.17
CA ARG A 326 -18.11 18.91 12.85
C ARG A 326 -16.73 19.16 12.29
N ASN A 327 -16.60 19.03 10.97
CA ASN A 327 -15.38 19.34 10.25
C ASN A 327 -15.19 20.86 10.12
N ALA A 328 -14.30 21.42 10.94
CA ALA A 328 -14.04 22.86 10.97
C ALA A 328 -13.32 23.39 9.72
N LEU A 329 -12.64 22.51 8.98
CA LEU A 329 -11.86 22.84 7.78
C LEU A 329 -12.71 22.83 6.50
N SER A 330 -13.84 22.12 6.50
CA SER A 330 -14.78 22.11 5.38
C SER A 330 -15.66 23.36 5.34
N ARG A 331 -16.11 23.73 4.12
CA ARG A 331 -17.00 24.88 3.91
C ARG A 331 -18.40 24.67 4.52
N ASP A 332 -18.92 23.46 4.44
CA ASP A 332 -20.28 23.11 4.90
C ASP A 332 -20.36 22.81 6.40
N ARG A 333 -19.22 22.52 7.05
CA ARG A 333 -19.11 22.19 8.48
C ARG A 333 -20.04 21.05 8.88
N LEU A 334 -20.17 20.06 8.00
CA LEU A 334 -20.91 18.84 8.30
C LEU A 334 -20.16 17.99 9.35
N PRO A 335 -20.88 17.15 10.10
CA PRO A 335 -20.26 16.12 10.94
C PRO A 335 -19.32 15.22 10.14
N VAL A 336 -18.22 14.81 10.75
CA VAL A 336 -17.26 13.89 10.14
C VAL A 336 -16.96 12.69 11.04
N SER A 337 -17.02 11.49 10.45
CA SER A 337 -16.59 10.23 11.07
C SER A 337 -15.18 9.86 10.62
N LEU A 338 -14.30 9.52 11.57
CA LEU A 338 -12.97 8.98 11.32
C LEU A 338 -12.92 7.53 11.85
N GLU A 339 -12.65 6.58 10.96
CA GLU A 339 -12.76 5.15 11.26
C GLU A 339 -11.47 4.43 10.89
N HIS A 340 -10.96 3.63 11.83
CA HIS A 340 -9.91 2.66 11.56
C HIS A 340 -10.53 1.27 11.51
N ALA A 341 -10.82 0.79 10.31
CA ALA A 341 -11.35 -0.54 10.08
C ALA A 341 -10.18 -1.52 9.85
N TYR A 342 -9.67 -2.04 10.97
CA TYR A 342 -8.48 -2.88 10.98
C TYR A 342 -8.76 -4.36 10.78
N PHE A 343 -7.72 -5.07 10.36
CA PHE A 343 -7.71 -6.53 10.26
C PHE A 343 -6.53 -7.12 11.04
N GLY A 344 -6.70 -8.35 11.52
CA GLY A 344 -5.65 -9.08 12.24
C GLY A 344 -4.56 -9.66 11.34
N VAL A 345 -3.57 -10.28 11.96
CA VAL A 345 -2.46 -10.95 11.26
C VAL A 345 -2.96 -12.13 10.44
N VAL A 346 -2.31 -12.42 9.30
CA VAL A 346 -2.54 -13.64 8.52
C VAL A 346 -1.70 -14.77 9.13
N THR A 347 -2.37 -15.84 9.54
CA THR A 347 -1.73 -17.01 10.17
C THR A 347 -1.81 -18.22 9.26
N GLY A 348 -0.76 -19.06 9.30
CA GLY A 348 -0.75 -20.38 8.69
C GLY A 348 -1.43 -21.43 9.58
N GLU A 349 -1.31 -22.70 9.19
CA GLU A 349 -1.82 -23.82 9.98
C GLU A 349 -1.21 -23.83 11.39
N GLY A 350 -2.06 -23.96 12.41
CA GLY A 350 -1.67 -23.90 13.82
C GLY A 350 -1.54 -22.49 14.41
N GLY A 351 -2.03 -21.45 13.74
CA GLY A 351 -2.16 -20.10 14.31
C GLY A 351 -0.85 -19.29 14.37
N ARG A 352 0.24 -19.82 13.80
CA ARG A 352 1.51 -19.09 13.69
C ARG A 352 1.47 -18.11 12.51
N LYS A 353 2.17 -16.99 12.64
CA LYS A 353 2.29 -16.01 11.55
C LYS A 353 2.88 -16.68 10.30
N LEU A 354 2.28 -16.43 9.14
CA LEU A 354 2.81 -16.90 7.86
C LEU A 354 4.27 -16.48 7.68
N SER A 355 5.12 -17.45 7.37
CA SER A 355 6.56 -17.31 7.21
C SER A 355 7.00 -18.10 5.98
N SER A 356 7.97 -17.56 5.23
CA SER A 356 8.51 -18.22 4.03
C SER A 356 9.18 -19.57 4.32
N ARG A 357 9.55 -19.83 5.58
CA ARG A 357 10.19 -21.08 6.01
C ARG A 357 9.24 -22.27 6.07
N ASP A 358 7.92 -22.02 6.07
CA ASP A 358 6.90 -23.06 6.20
C ASP A 358 6.34 -23.51 4.83
N GLY A 359 7.00 -23.14 3.72
CA GLY A 359 6.56 -23.50 2.36
C GLY A 359 5.32 -22.73 1.86
N THR A 360 4.83 -21.77 2.63
CA THR A 360 3.65 -20.96 2.30
C THR A 360 3.97 -19.77 1.40
N PRO A 361 3.09 -19.40 0.45
CA PRO A 361 3.27 -18.24 -0.41
C PRO A 361 3.47 -16.96 0.41
N HIS A 362 4.61 -16.28 0.21
CA HIS A 362 4.96 -15.06 0.94
C HIS A 362 4.55 -13.79 0.18
N THR A 363 4.44 -13.90 -1.15
CA THR A 363 4.07 -12.82 -2.05
C THR A 363 2.63 -12.99 -2.50
N LEU A 364 1.98 -11.89 -2.85
CA LEU A 364 0.62 -11.93 -3.35
C LEU A 364 0.54 -12.68 -4.69
N ALA A 365 1.52 -12.48 -5.58
CA ALA A 365 1.58 -13.17 -6.86
C ALA A 365 1.66 -14.70 -6.68
N SER A 366 2.54 -15.19 -5.81
CA SER A 366 2.66 -16.63 -5.51
C SER A 366 1.40 -17.20 -4.86
N LEU A 367 0.75 -16.45 -3.96
CA LEU A 367 -0.49 -16.87 -3.33
C LEU A 367 -1.62 -17.03 -4.36
N LEU A 368 -1.75 -16.05 -5.26
CA LEU A 368 -2.74 -16.07 -6.31
C LEU A 368 -2.48 -17.19 -7.33
N ALA A 369 -1.22 -17.45 -7.69
CA ALA A 369 -0.87 -18.57 -8.57
C ALA A 369 -1.20 -19.93 -7.94
N GLU A 370 -0.91 -20.12 -6.65
CA GLU A 370 -1.30 -21.35 -5.94
C GLU A 370 -2.83 -21.50 -5.86
N GLY A 371 -3.55 -20.39 -5.68
CA GLY A 371 -5.01 -20.37 -5.74
C GLY A 371 -5.56 -20.86 -7.09
N ASP A 372 -4.98 -20.42 -8.22
CA ASP A 372 -5.36 -20.89 -9.56
C ASP A 372 -5.07 -22.38 -9.73
N ALA A 373 -3.88 -22.82 -9.29
CA ALA A 373 -3.49 -24.22 -9.39
C ALA A 373 -4.42 -25.11 -8.55
N ALA A 374 -4.79 -24.68 -7.34
CA ALA A 374 -5.73 -25.38 -6.49
C ALA A 374 -7.14 -25.44 -7.10
N ALA A 375 -7.65 -24.32 -7.62
CA ALA A 375 -8.95 -24.27 -8.30
C ALA A 375 -8.98 -25.18 -9.54
N THR A 376 -7.91 -25.16 -10.34
CA THR A 376 -7.76 -26.02 -11.52
C THR A 376 -7.77 -27.50 -11.14
N ARG A 377 -7.01 -27.91 -10.11
CA ARG A 377 -7.02 -29.29 -9.59
C ARG A 377 -8.41 -29.71 -9.12
N ALA A 378 -9.14 -28.82 -8.44
CA ALA A 378 -10.50 -29.09 -7.98
C ALA A 378 -11.48 -29.28 -9.15
N CYS A 379 -11.40 -28.44 -10.19
CA CYS A 379 -12.24 -28.56 -11.38
C CYS A 379 -11.95 -29.84 -12.19
N LEU A 380 -10.68 -30.24 -12.31
CA LEU A 380 -10.28 -31.45 -13.04
C LEU A 380 -10.51 -32.75 -12.25
N GLY A 381 -10.45 -32.68 -10.91
CA GLY A 381 -10.68 -33.81 -10.02
C GLY A 381 -12.15 -34.03 -9.63
N ALA A 382 -13.03 -33.07 -9.93
CA ALA A 382 -14.47 -33.25 -9.77
C ALA A 382 -14.95 -34.29 -10.79
N PRO A 383 -15.71 -35.34 -10.38
CA PRO A 383 -16.36 -36.20 -11.35
C PRO A 383 -17.23 -35.33 -12.24
N ASP A 384 -17.04 -35.50 -13.55
CA ASP A 384 -17.69 -34.75 -14.61
C ASP A 384 -19.19 -34.65 -14.29
N ALA A 385 -19.67 -33.47 -13.87
CA ALA A 385 -21.05 -33.28 -13.43
C ALA A 385 -22.04 -33.64 -14.55
N THR A 386 -21.57 -33.53 -15.80
CA THR A 386 -22.22 -34.00 -17.02
C THR A 386 -22.30 -35.52 -17.11
N ALA A 387 -21.25 -36.27 -16.73
CA ALA A 387 -21.27 -37.73 -16.69
C ALA A 387 -22.07 -38.28 -15.51
N ALA A 388 -22.02 -37.62 -14.34
CA ALA A 388 -22.84 -37.97 -13.18
C ALA A 388 -24.33 -37.70 -13.43
N ALA A 389 -24.67 -36.59 -14.09
CA ALA A 389 -26.04 -36.31 -14.53
C ALA A 389 -26.51 -37.26 -15.64
N ALA A 390 -25.64 -37.61 -16.59
CA ALA A 390 -25.95 -38.61 -17.62
C ALA A 390 -26.13 -40.02 -17.02
N ALA A 391 -25.30 -40.43 -16.07
CA ALA A 391 -25.44 -41.70 -15.35
C ALA A 391 -26.71 -41.75 -14.51
N ALA A 392 -27.07 -40.64 -13.83
CA ALA A 392 -28.33 -40.53 -13.08
C ALA A 392 -29.56 -40.55 -14.01
N ALA A 393 -29.50 -39.90 -15.18
CA ALA A 393 -30.56 -39.95 -16.19
C ALA A 393 -30.72 -41.35 -16.80
N THR A 394 -29.61 -42.07 -17.01
CA THR A 394 -29.64 -43.45 -17.53
C THR A 394 -30.19 -44.43 -16.47
N ALA A 395 -29.87 -44.20 -15.19
CA ALA A 395 -30.41 -45.00 -14.08
C ALA A 395 -31.93 -44.79 -13.88
N ASN A 396 -32.44 -43.56 -14.09
CA ASN A 396 -33.87 -43.29 -14.05
C ASN A 396 -34.62 -43.85 -15.27
N ALA A 397 -34.03 -43.78 -16.48
CA ALA A 397 -34.63 -44.36 -17.68
C ALA A 397 -34.74 -45.90 -17.60
N GLY A 398 -33.82 -46.57 -16.90
CA GLY A 398 -33.88 -48.01 -16.67
C GLY A 398 -34.95 -48.46 -15.67
N SER A 399 -35.33 -47.60 -14.71
CA SER A 399 -36.40 -47.92 -13.76
C SER A 399 -37.80 -47.68 -14.34
N GLU A 400 -37.98 -46.66 -15.18
CA GLU A 400 -39.26 -46.41 -15.89
C GLU A 400 -39.55 -47.46 -16.97
N ALA A 401 -38.52 -47.94 -17.70
CA ALA A 401 -38.71 -49.00 -18.70
C ALA A 401 -39.11 -50.35 -18.09
N THR A 402 -38.74 -50.63 -16.83
CA THR A 402 -39.15 -51.86 -16.13
C THR A 402 -40.54 -51.75 -15.50
N SER A 403 -41.00 -50.55 -15.13
CA SER A 403 -42.38 -50.33 -14.67
C SER A 403 -43.40 -50.38 -15.81
N ASP A 404 -43.06 -49.83 -16.98
CA ASP A 404 -43.97 -49.83 -18.14
C ASP A 404 -44.12 -51.22 -18.79
N ALA A 405 -43.05 -52.03 -18.81
CA ALA A 405 -43.13 -53.42 -19.26
C ALA A 405 -43.99 -54.30 -18.32
N ALA A 406 -43.95 -54.04 -17.01
CA ALA A 406 -44.79 -54.74 -16.03
C ALA A 406 -46.27 -54.31 -16.12
N ALA A 407 -46.54 -53.03 -16.38
CA ALA A 407 -47.90 -52.51 -16.55
C ALA A 407 -48.56 -52.98 -17.86
N ALA A 408 -47.80 -53.04 -18.96
CA ALA A 408 -48.31 -53.53 -20.26
C ALA A 408 -48.63 -55.03 -20.25
N ALA A 409 -47.91 -55.85 -19.47
CA ALA A 409 -48.20 -57.28 -19.33
C ALA A 409 -49.49 -57.54 -18.51
N ALA A 410 -49.79 -56.70 -17.51
CA ALA A 410 -51.00 -56.81 -16.70
C ALA A 410 -52.28 -56.41 -17.46
N ALA A 411 -52.19 -55.45 -18.39
CA ALA A 411 -53.34 -54.99 -19.19
C ALA A 411 -53.75 -55.95 -20.32
N ALA A 412 -52.92 -56.95 -20.64
CA ALA A 412 -53.24 -57.99 -21.64
C ALA A 412 -53.90 -59.24 -21.05
N THR A 413 -54.17 -59.28 -19.74
CA THR A 413 -54.72 -60.46 -19.04
C THR A 413 -55.85 -60.16 -18.03
N GLY A 414 -56.57 -59.03 -18.17
CA GLY A 414 -57.71 -58.68 -17.31
C GLY A 414 -58.92 -58.18 -18.07
#